data_AF-A0A953QW20-F1
#
_entry.id   AF-A0A953QW20-F1
#
_cell.length_a   1.000
_cell.length_b   1.000
_cell.length_c   1.000
_cell.angle_alpha   90.00
_cell.angle_beta   90.00
_cell.angle_gamma   90.00
#
_symmetry.space_group_name_H-M   'P 1'
#
loop_
_entity.id
_entity.type
_entity.pdbx_description
1 polymer ?
#
loop_
_entity_poly.entity_id
_entity_poly.type
_entity_poly.pdbx_seq_one_letter_code
_entity_poly.pdbx_strand_id
1 'polypeptide(L)' 'MPKTQRVIFSFDERSLDSLQRIKEEGRFASMGEAVRESLQISRALQSQAHQGFSEIVVRNPDTKEERVIVIPTLHAPSSK' A
#
# COMPACT_ATOMS: atom_id res chain seq x y z
N MET A 1 11.20 -23.62 5.76
CA MET A 1 11.00 -22.62 4.68
C MET A 1 9.56 -22.12 4.77
N PRO A 2 9.30 -20.81 4.72
CA PRO A 2 7.92 -20.32 4.67
C PRO A 2 7.21 -20.90 3.45
N LYS A 3 5.96 -21.36 3.62
CA LYS A 3 5.16 -21.94 2.54
C LYS A 3 4.83 -20.84 1.53
N THR A 4 5.43 -20.91 0.34
CA THR A 4 5.13 -19.98 -0.77
C THR A 4 3.96 -20.51 -1.58
N GLN A 5 2.96 -19.66 -1.81
CA GLN A 5 1.84 -19.93 -2.72
C GLN A 5 1.91 -18.95 -3.89
N ARG A 6 1.83 -19.48 -5.12
CA ARG A 6 1.79 -18.63 -6.33
C ARG A 6 0.38 -18.09 -6.52
N VAL A 7 0.28 -16.78 -6.64
CA VAL A 7 -0.97 -16.06 -6.95
C VAL A 7 -0.77 -15.32 -8.27
N ILE A 8 -1.78 -15.33 -9.13
CA ILE A 8 -1.77 -14.62 -10.42
C ILE A 8 -2.71 -13.42 -10.27
N PHE A 9 -2.21 -12.24 -10.61
CA PHE A 9 -3.00 -11.01 -10.64
C PHE A 9 -3.19 -10.57 -12.09
N SER A 10 -4.40 -10.15 -12.41
CA SER A 10 -4.72 -9.48 -13.67
C SER A 10 -4.92 -8.01 -13.39
N PHE A 11 -4.31 -7.16 -14.21
CA PHE A 11 -4.43 -5.71 -14.12
C PHE A 11 -4.97 -5.18 -15.44
N ASP A 12 -5.81 -4.16 -15.39
CA ASP A 12 -6.03 -3.33 -16.57
C ASP A 12 -4.78 -2.48 -16.87
N GLU A 13 -4.76 -1.85 -18.04
CA GLU A 13 -3.62 -1.06 -18.51
C GLU A 13 -3.22 0.04 -17.52
N ARG A 14 -4.20 0.77 -16.98
CA ARG A 14 -3.95 1.87 -16.03
C ARG A 14 -3.37 1.38 -14.71
N SER A 15 -3.85 0.25 -14.22
CA SER A 15 -3.36 -0.35 -12.98
C SER A 15 -1.99 -0.99 -13.17
N LEU A 16 -1.71 -1.53 -14.36
CA LEU A 16 -0.38 -2.05 -14.72
C LEU A 16 0.64 -0.91 -14.78
N ASP A 17 0.31 0.21 -15.42
CA ASP A 17 1.15 1.41 -15.44
C ASP A 17 1.44 1.94 -14.03
N SER A 18 0.42 1.94 -13.18
CA SER A 18 0.56 2.35 -11.77
C SER A 18 1.51 1.42 -11.02
N LEU A 19 1.37 0.10 -11.19
CA LEU A 19 2.27 -0.89 -10.59
C LEU A 19 3.71 -0.72 -11.11
N GLN A 20 3.88 -0.41 -12.39
CA GLN A 20 5.20 -0.15 -12.96
C GLN A 20 5.87 1.07 -12.36
N ARG A 21 5.13 2.18 -12.17
CA ARG A 21 5.66 3.36 -11.48
C ARG A 21 6.05 3.06 -10.04
N ILE A 22 5.21 2.33 -9.29
CA ILE A 22 5.54 1.92 -7.92
C ILE A 22 6.82 1.10 -7.89
N LYS A 23 7.00 0.15 -8.84
CA LYS A 23 8.24 -0.60 -8.97
C LYS A 23 9.45 0.32 -9.17
N GLU A 24 9.38 1.21 -10.13
CA GLU A 24 10.49 2.07 -10.54
C GLU A 24 10.86 3.10 -9.47
N GLU A 25 9.87 3.81 -8.93
CA GLU A 25 10.04 4.83 -7.89
C GLU A 25 10.50 4.22 -6.56
N GLY A 26 9.92 3.07 -6.18
CA GLY A 26 10.32 2.31 -4.99
C GLY A 26 11.62 1.51 -5.17
N ARG A 27 12.19 1.48 -6.38
CA ARG A 27 13.39 0.71 -6.75
C ARG A 27 13.27 -0.78 -6.41
N PHE A 28 12.08 -1.35 -6.53
CA PHE A 28 11.84 -2.77 -6.26
C PHE A 28 12.42 -3.64 -7.38
N ALA A 29 12.97 -4.81 -7.05
CA ALA A 29 13.61 -5.68 -8.04
C ALA A 29 12.58 -6.29 -9.02
N SER A 30 11.34 -6.49 -8.57
CA SER A 30 10.27 -7.06 -9.39
C SER A 30 8.89 -6.49 -9.05
N MET A 31 7.93 -6.66 -9.98
CA MET A 31 6.53 -6.30 -9.72
C MET A 31 5.96 -7.10 -8.54
N GLY A 32 6.33 -8.38 -8.40
CA GLY A 32 5.86 -9.21 -7.29
C GLY A 32 6.37 -8.75 -5.92
N GLU A 33 7.56 -8.15 -5.88
CA GLU A 33 8.08 -7.50 -4.68
C GLU A 33 7.33 -6.20 -4.38
N ALA A 34 7.13 -5.35 -5.39
CA ALA A 34 6.34 -4.13 -5.26
C ALA A 34 4.93 -4.41 -4.72
N VAL A 35 4.25 -5.45 -5.23
CA VAL A 35 2.95 -5.91 -4.72
C VAL A 35 3.06 -6.38 -3.27
N ARG A 36 4.08 -7.18 -2.92
CA ARG A 36 4.25 -7.69 -1.56
C ARG A 36 4.40 -6.56 -0.54
N GLU A 37 5.28 -5.60 -0.82
CA GLU A 37 5.52 -4.45 0.05
C GLU A 37 4.25 -3.58 0.16
N SER A 38 3.56 -3.34 -0.96
CA SER A 38 2.29 -2.60 -0.97
C SER A 38 1.20 -3.26 -0.11
N LEU A 39 1.13 -4.59 -0.10
CA LEU A 39 0.21 -5.35 0.75
C LEU A 39 0.56 -5.20 2.24
N GLN A 40 1.84 -5.16 2.59
CA GLN A 40 2.27 -4.96 3.98
C GLN A 40 1.88 -3.57 4.50
N ILE A 41 2.11 -2.52 3.71
CA ILE A 41 1.72 -1.14 4.04
C ILE A 41 0.20 -1.07 4.20
N SER A 42 -0.55 -1.64 3.26
CA SER A 42 -2.02 -1.68 3.31
C SER A 42 -2.51 -2.35 4.58
N ARG A 43 -1.92 -3.50 4.97
CA ARG A 43 -2.27 -4.21 6.20
C ARG A 43 -1.94 -3.40 7.45
N ALA A 44 -0.79 -2.72 7.49
CA ALA A 44 -0.41 -1.87 8.61
C ALA A 44 -1.44 -0.76 8.80
N LEU A 45 -1.77 -0.02 7.74
CA LEU A 45 -2.76 1.06 7.78
C LEU A 45 -4.15 0.54 8.20
N GLN A 46 -4.59 -0.60 7.64
CA GLN A 46 -5.84 -1.24 8.06
C GLN A 46 -5.83 -1.57 9.55
N SER A 47 -4.73 -2.11 10.09
CA SER A 47 -4.64 -2.47 11.52
C SER A 47 -4.76 -1.25 12.43
N GLN A 48 -4.25 -0.08 12.00
CA GLN A 48 -4.40 1.17 12.73
C GLN A 48 -5.85 1.68 12.64
N ALA A 49 -6.46 1.63 11.46
CA ALA A 49 -7.86 2.02 11.28
C ALA A 49 -8.81 1.18 12.13
N HIS A 50 -8.59 -0.14 12.26
CA HIS A 50 -9.38 -1.00 13.15
C HIS A 50 -9.25 -0.63 14.63
N GLN A 51 -8.16 0.03 15.02
CA GLN A 51 -7.95 0.52 16.38
C GLN A 51 -8.53 1.94 16.60
N GLY A 52 -9.15 2.53 15.57
CA GLY A 52 -9.76 3.85 15.63
C GLY A 52 -8.85 5.02 15.22
N PHE A 53 -7.62 4.76 14.77
CA PHE A 53 -6.78 5.81 14.20
C PHE A 53 -7.34 6.28 12.85
N SER A 54 -7.52 7.59 12.68
CA SER A 54 -8.18 8.20 11.51
C SER A 54 -7.28 9.08 10.65
N GLU A 55 -6.03 9.31 11.07
CA GLU A 55 -5.12 10.28 10.45
C GLU A 55 -3.73 9.68 10.25
N ILE A 56 -3.11 9.98 9.11
CA ILE A 56 -1.69 9.74 8.84
C ILE A 56 -0.99 11.09 8.84
N VAL A 57 -0.01 11.26 9.71
CA VAL A 57 0.86 12.45 9.70
C VAL A 57 2.13 12.10 8.94
N VAL A 58 2.33 12.74 7.79
CA VAL A 58 3.56 12.62 7.01
C VAL A 58 4.40 13.87 7.18
N ARG A 59 5.70 13.68 7.46
CA ARG A 59 6.65 14.77 7.63
C ARG A 59 7.70 14.69 6.55
N ASN A 60 7.89 15.77 5.80
CA ASN A 60 9.00 15.90 4.88
C ASN A 60 10.30 16.07 5.70
N PRO A 61 11.30 15.17 5.58
CA PRO A 61 12.51 15.24 6.37
C PRO A 61 13.39 16.46 6.04
N ASP A 62 13.32 16.95 4.80
CA ASP A 62 14.15 18.04 4.28
C ASP A 62 13.57 19.41 4.63
N THR A 63 12.26 19.59 4.45
CA THR A 63 11.59 20.88 4.69
C THR A 63 10.96 20.99 6.08
N LYS A 64 10.83 19.89 6.81
CA LYS A 64 10.06 19.76 8.07
C LYS A 64 8.57 20.05 7.94
N GLU A 65 8.06 20.23 6.72
CA GLU A 65 6.64 20.39 6.46
C GLU A 65 5.88 19.12 6.88
N GLU A 66 4.77 19.31 7.59
CA GLU A 66 3.86 18.23 7.96
C GLU A 66 2.58 18.32 7.13
N ARG A 67 2.11 17.16 6.68
CA ARG A 67 0.80 17.02 6.06
C ARG A 67 0.01 15.94 6.78
N VAL A 68 -1.27 16.23 7.02
CA VAL A 68 -2.21 15.28 7.60
C VAL A 68 -3.06 14.71 6.47
N ILE A 69 -3.05 13.39 6.34
CA ILE A 69 -3.89 12.65 5.41
C ILE A 69 -4.98 11.98 6.24
N VAL A 70 -6.22 12.44 6.07
CA VAL A 70 -7.38 11.80 6.70
C VAL A 70 -7.65 10.48 5.97
N ILE A 71 -7.80 9.40 6.73
CA ILE A 71 -8.15 8.08 6.22
C ILE A 71 -9.70 7.96 6.23
N PRO A 72 -10.40 8.12 5.10
CA PRO A 72 -11.86 8.19 5.11
C PRO A 72 -12.49 6.83 5.46
N THR A 73 -11.92 5.75 4.92
CA THR A 73 -12.31 4.35 5.15
C THR A 73 -11.22 3.44 4.59
N LEU A 74 -10.57 2.62 5.42
CA LEU A 74 -9.68 1.52 4.99
C LEU A 74 -10.36 0.14 5.09
N HIS A 75 -11.68 0.12 5.15
CA HIS A 75 -12.41 -1.14 5.19
C HIS A 75 -12.48 -1.75 3.79
N ALA A 76 -12.02 -2.99 3.65
CA ALA A 76 -12.53 -3.82 2.56
C ALA A 76 -14.06 -3.85 2.69
N PRO A 77 -14.83 -3.66 1.62
CA PRO A 77 -16.27 -3.87 1.71
C PRO A 77 -16.48 -5.31 2.19
N SER A 78 -17.16 -5.48 3.33
CA SER A 78 -17.61 -6.80 3.74
C SER A 78 -18.70 -7.21 2.74
N SER A 79 -18.34 -7.99 1.74
CA SER A 79 -19.33 -8.70 0.95
C SER A 79 -20.00 -9.71 1.90
N LYS A 80 -21.24 -9.39 2.30
CA LYS A 80 -22.18 -10.40 2.79
C LYS A 80 -22.63 -11.26 1.63
#